data_AF-A0A8T3XTV5-F1
#
_entry.id   AF-A0A8T3XTV5-F1
#
_cell.length_a   1.000
_cell.length_b   1.000
_cell.length_c   1.000
_cell.angle_alpha   90.00
_cell.angle_beta   90.00
_cell.angle_gamma   90.00
#
_symmetry.space_group_name_H-M   'P 1'
#
loop_
_entity.id
_entity.type
_entity.pdbx_description
1 polymer ?
#
loop_
_entity_poly.entity_id
_entity_poly.type
_entity_poly.pdbx_seq_one_letter_code
_entity_poly.pdbx_strand_id
1 'polypeptide(L)'
;KKELGDNDSTGYLIRLSHDVTEAILATIEEQGTNLLVIDFDDLKNNRKLMSLATCDIVGVLVRDNFDNEISNIVVSYDKGRHCDLALDMADSFLKSQGSKIRIVRATTDTPEKELNIINKINEKMFDLGWQKIPLERFDARYDTLVSKLLQNFSTDKPELIMIGAGNQSEQAFSPKTLEIITKSKKSFLVISNSRFSEIHARYFWEKIGPRLKENRYFYRIYLLITRYAKYIQPKPKSFDDYFN
;
A
#
# COMPACT_ATOMS: atom_id res chain seq x y z
N LYS A 1 30.21 13.27 -4.91
CA LYS A 1 28.98 13.90 -4.38
C LYS A 1 28.16 14.35 -5.58
N LYS A 2 27.11 13.61 -5.93
CA LYS A 2 26.18 14.01 -6.99
C LYS A 2 25.08 14.80 -6.28
N GLU A 3 25.02 16.10 -6.55
CA GLU A 3 23.96 16.98 -6.07
C GLU A 3 22.64 16.46 -6.64
N LEU A 4 21.73 16.05 -5.74
CA LEU A 4 20.33 15.82 -6.08
C LEU A 4 19.75 17.18 -6.46
N GLY A 5 19.13 17.24 -7.63
CA GLY A 5 18.53 18.46 -8.17
C GLY A 5 17.55 19.09 -7.18
N ASP A 6 17.62 20.41 -7.11
CA ASP A 6 17.05 21.30 -6.11
C ASP A 6 15.51 21.50 -6.26
N ASN A 7 14.71 20.42 -6.35
CA ASN A 7 13.25 20.57 -6.49
C ASN A 7 12.37 19.42 -5.98
N ASP A 8 12.76 18.72 -4.93
CA ASP A 8 11.81 17.95 -4.11
C ASP A 8 11.58 18.70 -2.79
N SER A 9 10.47 19.42 -2.69
CA SER A 9 10.08 20.13 -1.47
C SER A 9 9.71 19.11 -0.39
N THR A 10 10.70 18.61 0.33
CA THR A 10 10.48 17.78 1.50
C THR A 10 9.91 18.67 2.61
N GLY A 11 8.67 18.39 3.02
CA GLY A 11 7.96 19.10 4.07
C GLY A 11 7.76 18.21 5.28
N TYR A 12 7.89 18.77 6.47
CA TYR A 12 7.58 18.07 7.72
C TYR A 12 6.31 18.66 8.32
N LEU A 13 5.35 17.79 8.66
CA LEU A 13 4.13 18.17 9.37
C LEU A 13 4.06 17.38 10.67
N ILE A 14 4.01 18.10 11.79
CA ILE A 14 3.86 17.51 13.12
C ILE A 14 2.42 17.73 13.57
N ARG A 15 1.74 16.65 13.97
CA ARG A 15 0.36 16.70 14.45
C ARG A 15 0.26 16.08 15.84
N LEU A 16 -0.42 16.78 16.73
CA LEU A 16 -0.78 16.26 18.06
C LEU A 16 -2.22 15.73 18.00
N SER A 17 -2.40 14.47 18.38
CA SER A 17 -3.70 13.80 18.39
C SER A 17 -3.75 12.77 19.51
N HIS A 18 -4.95 12.46 19.97
CA HIS A 18 -5.19 11.37 20.93
C HIS A 18 -5.06 9.98 20.29
N ASP A 19 -5.26 9.88 18.96
CA ASP A 19 -5.08 8.65 18.17
C ASP A 19 -4.20 8.96 16.95
N VAL A 20 -3.11 8.21 16.81
CA VAL A 20 -2.15 8.32 15.71
C VAL A 20 -2.83 7.99 14.37
N THR A 21 -3.76 7.03 14.36
CA THR A 21 -4.45 6.62 13.13
C THR A 21 -5.35 7.73 12.60
N GLU A 22 -6.08 8.40 13.48
CA GLU A 22 -6.90 9.58 13.11
C GLU A 22 -6.02 10.72 12.61
N ALA A 23 -4.86 10.93 13.23
CA ALA A 23 -3.92 11.94 12.77
C ALA A 23 -3.44 11.66 11.34
N ILE A 24 -3.10 10.40 11.04
CA ILE A 24 -2.67 9.98 9.70
C ILE A 24 -3.82 10.14 8.70
N LEU A 25 -5.02 9.65 9.01
CA LEU A 25 -6.18 9.74 8.11
C LEU A 25 -6.56 11.20 7.82
N ALA A 26 -6.64 12.04 8.85
CA ALA A 26 -6.91 13.47 8.69
C ALA A 26 -5.83 14.16 7.85
N THR A 27 -4.57 13.75 8.00
CA THR A 27 -3.46 14.30 7.20
C THR A 27 -3.54 13.87 5.74
N ILE A 28 -3.85 12.60 5.48
CA ILE A 28 -4.08 12.09 4.12
C ILE A 28 -5.19 12.89 3.44
N GLU A 29 -6.28 13.16 4.16
CA GLU A 29 -7.41 13.92 3.65
C GLU A 29 -7.07 15.40 3.43
N GLU A 30 -6.49 16.08 4.42
CA GLU A 30 -6.19 17.52 4.38
C GLU A 30 -5.11 17.87 3.36
N GLN A 31 -4.07 17.05 3.24
CA GLN A 31 -2.98 17.26 2.29
C GLN A 31 -3.29 16.66 0.91
N GLY A 32 -4.36 15.88 0.80
CA GLY A 32 -4.70 15.17 -0.43
C GLY A 32 -3.63 14.17 -0.87
N THR A 33 -3.08 13.42 0.09
CA THR A 33 -1.99 12.46 -0.13
C THR A 33 -2.46 11.29 -0.99
N ASN A 34 -1.71 10.95 -2.04
CA ASN A 34 -2.03 9.85 -2.95
C ASN A 34 -1.42 8.51 -2.54
N LEU A 35 -0.27 8.54 -1.84
CA LEU A 35 0.48 7.37 -1.41
C LEU A 35 0.97 7.55 0.02
N LEU A 36 0.61 6.62 0.90
CA LEU A 36 1.14 6.51 2.26
C LEU A 36 2.23 5.44 2.31
N VAL A 37 3.43 5.81 2.74
CA VAL A 37 4.50 4.86 3.07
C VAL A 37 4.62 4.79 4.59
N ILE A 38 4.52 3.58 5.15
CA ILE A 38 4.49 3.35 6.61
C ILE A 38 5.21 2.04 6.94
N ASP A 39 5.70 1.91 8.17
CA ASP A 39 6.23 0.63 8.66
C ASP A 39 5.15 -0.47 8.59
N PHE A 40 5.51 -1.62 8.06
CA PHE A 40 4.63 -2.78 7.97
C PHE A 40 4.15 -3.26 9.36
N ASP A 41 4.99 -3.16 10.39
CA ASP A 41 4.64 -3.64 11.73
C ASP A 41 3.53 -2.79 12.37
N ASP A 42 3.50 -1.50 12.06
CA ASP A 42 2.39 -0.60 12.43
C ASP A 42 1.14 -0.86 11.57
N LEU A 43 1.34 -1.10 10.28
CA LEU A 43 0.25 -1.29 9.32
C LEU A 43 -0.52 -2.59 9.54
N LYS A 44 0.17 -3.71 9.82
CA LYS A 44 -0.44 -5.05 9.89
C LYS A 44 -1.55 -5.18 10.93
N ASN A 45 -1.47 -4.37 11.99
CA ASN A 45 -2.45 -4.35 13.07
C ASN A 45 -3.49 -3.22 12.91
N ASN A 46 -3.28 -2.28 12.00
CA ASN A 46 -4.10 -1.09 11.85
C ASN A 46 -5.21 -1.25 10.79
N ARG A 47 -6.27 -1.97 11.17
CA ARG A 47 -7.46 -2.19 10.31
C ARG A 47 -8.16 -0.90 9.90
N LYS A 48 -8.16 0.07 10.82
CA LYS A 48 -8.83 1.36 10.65
C LYS A 48 -8.16 2.14 9.52
N LEU A 49 -6.82 2.19 9.51
CA LEU A 49 -6.05 2.80 8.44
C LEU A 49 -6.32 2.12 7.09
N MET A 50 -6.26 0.78 7.05
CA MET A 50 -6.49 0.00 5.82
C MET A 50 -7.90 0.16 5.24
N SER A 51 -8.90 0.41 6.09
CA SER A 51 -10.31 0.50 5.66
C SER A 51 -10.74 1.92 5.30
N LEU A 52 -10.15 2.94 5.94
CA LEU A 52 -10.58 4.33 5.81
C LEU A 52 -9.65 5.19 4.96
N ALA A 53 -8.42 4.73 4.70
CA ALA A 53 -7.50 5.50 3.87
C ALA A 53 -8.04 5.70 2.45
N THR A 54 -8.01 6.95 2.01
CA THR A 54 -8.39 7.39 0.66
C THR A 54 -7.20 7.40 -0.30
N CYS A 55 -6.06 6.85 0.11
CA CYS A 55 -4.83 6.78 -0.66
C CYS A 55 -4.39 5.32 -0.82
N ASP A 56 -3.43 5.09 -1.72
CA ASP A 56 -2.73 3.80 -1.75
C ASP A 56 -1.73 3.72 -0.57
N ILE A 57 -1.45 2.52 -0.09
CA ILE A 57 -0.58 2.28 1.06
C ILE A 57 0.53 1.30 0.69
N VAL A 58 1.76 1.63 1.09
CA VAL A 58 2.92 0.76 1.03
C VAL A 58 3.43 0.53 2.44
N GLY A 59 3.24 -0.70 2.93
CA GLY A 59 3.87 -1.19 4.16
C GLY A 59 5.31 -1.61 3.87
N VAL A 60 6.28 -0.98 4.54
CA VAL A 60 7.69 -1.26 4.35
C VAL A 60 8.19 -2.14 5.50
N LEU A 61 8.78 -3.28 5.16
CA LEU A 61 9.51 -4.11 6.09
C LEU A 61 10.96 -4.23 5.62
N VAL A 62 11.87 -3.55 6.30
CA VAL A 62 13.30 -3.56 5.99
C VAL A 62 14.00 -4.61 6.85
N ARG A 63 14.90 -5.39 6.25
CA ARG A 63 15.77 -6.35 6.93
C ARG A 63 17.24 -5.98 6.73
N ASP A 64 18.13 -6.67 7.44
CA ASP A 64 19.56 -6.34 7.52
C ASP A 64 20.28 -6.21 6.16
N ASN A 65 19.81 -6.92 5.12
CA ASN A 65 20.46 -6.97 3.82
C ASN A 65 19.85 -6.03 2.77
N PHE A 66 18.98 -5.11 3.18
CA PHE A 66 18.19 -4.26 2.28
C PHE A 66 19.01 -3.53 1.21
N ASP A 67 20.18 -3.00 1.57
CA ASP A 67 21.06 -2.27 0.65
C ASP A 67 21.50 -3.10 -0.56
N ASN A 68 21.63 -4.43 -0.39
CA ASN A 68 21.92 -5.34 -1.49
C ASN A 68 20.63 -5.81 -2.19
N GLU A 69 19.52 -5.89 -1.46
CA GLU A 69 18.22 -6.37 -1.94
C GLU A 69 17.58 -5.39 -2.92
N ILE A 70 17.78 -4.07 -2.74
CA ILE A 70 17.22 -3.04 -3.63
C ILE A 70 17.71 -3.16 -5.09
N SER A 71 18.85 -3.82 -5.30
CA SER A 71 19.42 -4.08 -6.63
C SER A 71 18.67 -5.15 -7.42
N ASN A 72 17.93 -6.04 -6.74
CA ASN A 72 17.14 -7.09 -7.39
C ASN A 72 15.72 -7.09 -6.84
N ILE A 73 14.76 -6.75 -7.69
CA ILE A 73 13.35 -6.60 -7.31
C ILE A 73 12.56 -7.79 -7.82
N VAL A 74 11.77 -8.36 -6.92
CA VAL A 74 10.87 -9.46 -7.22
C VAL A 74 9.45 -8.97 -7.01
N VAL A 75 8.68 -8.90 -8.09
CA VAL A 75 7.27 -8.55 -8.01
C VAL A 75 6.43 -9.83 -8.00
N SER A 76 5.79 -10.11 -6.87
CA SER A 76 4.78 -11.17 -6.78
C SER A 76 3.48 -10.67 -7.40
N TYR A 77 3.19 -11.13 -8.61
CA TYR A 77 2.06 -10.65 -9.39
C TYR A 77 0.93 -11.69 -9.39
N ASP A 78 -0.23 -11.28 -8.86
CA ASP A 78 -1.49 -12.02 -8.99
C ASP A 78 -2.47 -11.20 -9.86
N LYS A 79 -3.66 -10.89 -9.36
CA LYS A 79 -4.66 -10.09 -10.07
C LYS A 79 -4.96 -8.81 -9.30
N GLY A 80 -5.00 -7.70 -10.03
CA GLY A 80 -5.64 -6.46 -9.58
C GLY A 80 -4.71 -5.27 -9.43
N ARG A 81 -5.32 -4.11 -9.16
CA ARG A 81 -4.68 -2.77 -9.18
C ARG A 81 -3.47 -2.63 -8.27
N HIS A 82 -3.45 -3.34 -7.14
CA HIS A 82 -2.32 -3.32 -6.22
C HIS A 82 -1.05 -3.94 -6.82
N CYS A 83 -1.20 -4.86 -7.79
CA CYS A 83 -0.07 -5.42 -8.53
C CYS A 83 0.45 -4.44 -9.59
N ASP A 84 -0.43 -3.63 -10.19
CA ASP A 84 -0.04 -2.59 -11.16
C ASP A 84 0.83 -1.52 -10.48
N LEU A 85 0.44 -1.07 -9.28
CA LEU A 85 1.25 -0.16 -8.46
C LEU A 85 2.61 -0.78 -8.10
N ALA A 86 2.67 -2.09 -7.86
CA ALA A 86 3.94 -2.79 -7.63
C ALA A 86 4.87 -2.73 -8.85
N LEU A 87 4.32 -2.87 -10.07
CA LEU A 87 5.09 -2.73 -11.30
C LEU A 87 5.56 -1.28 -11.51
N ASP A 88 4.71 -0.29 -11.22
CA ASP A 88 5.07 1.14 -11.31
C ASP A 88 6.19 1.52 -10.31
N MET A 89 6.14 0.98 -9.09
CA MET A 89 7.22 1.14 -8.12
C MET A 89 8.49 0.45 -8.58
N ALA A 90 8.40 -0.79 -9.08
CA ALA A 90 9.55 -1.51 -9.61
C ALA A 90 10.21 -0.75 -10.77
N ASP A 91 9.42 -0.14 -11.67
CA ASP A 91 9.93 0.70 -12.76
C ASP A 91 10.69 1.91 -12.24
N SER A 92 10.18 2.55 -11.18
CA SER A 92 10.85 3.68 -10.53
C SER A 92 12.24 3.28 -9.99
N PHE A 93 12.37 2.09 -9.41
CA PHE A 93 13.68 1.56 -8.98
C PHE A 93 14.58 1.17 -10.15
N LEU A 94 14.04 0.57 -11.22
CA LEU A 94 14.79 0.28 -12.44
C LEU A 94 15.39 1.57 -13.04
N LYS A 95 14.60 2.64 -13.14
CA LYS A 95 15.05 3.92 -13.71
C LYS A 95 16.01 4.68 -12.80
N SER A 96 15.80 4.66 -11.48
CA SER A 96 16.62 5.42 -10.53
C SER A 96 17.91 4.71 -10.11
N GLN A 97 17.89 3.38 -9.97
CA GLN A 97 19.01 2.60 -9.43
C GLN A 97 19.55 1.54 -10.40
N GLY A 98 18.89 1.30 -11.54
CA GLY A 98 19.29 0.24 -12.46
C GLY A 98 19.00 -1.17 -11.93
N SER A 99 18.04 -1.30 -11.01
CA SER A 99 17.67 -2.58 -10.40
C SER A 99 17.18 -3.60 -11.42
N LYS A 100 17.50 -4.87 -11.22
CA LYS A 100 16.99 -5.96 -12.05
C LYS A 100 15.62 -6.39 -11.54
N ILE A 101 14.62 -6.47 -12.42
CA ILE A 101 13.28 -6.89 -12.05
C ILE A 101 13.03 -8.32 -12.55
N ARG A 102 12.36 -9.13 -11.73
CA ARG A 102 11.69 -10.37 -12.17
C ARG A 102 10.26 -10.42 -11.62
N ILE A 103 9.35 -11.02 -12.38
CA ILE A 103 7.95 -11.18 -12.00
C ILE A 103 7.72 -12.64 -11.65
N VAL A 104 7.15 -12.90 -10.48
CA VAL A 104 6.87 -14.24 -9.96
C VAL A 104 5.37 -14.42 -9.82
N ARG A 105 4.85 -15.56 -10.28
CA ARG A 105 3.42 -15.84 -10.29
C ARG A 105 3.09 -17.33 -10.10
N ALA A 106 2.00 -17.56 -9.38
CA ALA A 106 1.33 -18.85 -9.28
C ALA A 106 0.47 -19.14 -10.52
N THR A 107 0.59 -20.34 -11.08
CA THR A 107 -0.30 -20.82 -12.14
C THR A 107 -1.72 -21.01 -11.60
N THR A 108 -2.72 -20.60 -12.38
CA THR A 108 -4.16 -20.68 -12.10
C THR A 108 -4.79 -21.84 -12.86
N ASP A 109 -5.88 -22.38 -12.33
CA ASP A 109 -6.49 -23.63 -12.81
C ASP A 109 -7.13 -23.53 -14.21
N THR A 110 -7.45 -22.32 -14.68
CA THR A 110 -8.17 -22.12 -15.96
C THR A 110 -7.30 -21.37 -16.98
N PRO A 111 -7.11 -21.90 -18.20
CA PRO A 111 -6.29 -21.28 -19.25
C PRO A 111 -6.70 -19.85 -19.63
N GLU A 112 -7.99 -19.52 -19.55
CA GLU A 112 -8.49 -18.18 -19.86
C GLU A 112 -8.03 -17.12 -18.85
N LYS A 113 -8.03 -17.46 -17.56
CA LYS A 113 -7.52 -16.56 -16.51
C LYS A 113 -6.02 -16.37 -16.62
N GLU A 114 -5.29 -17.43 -16.96
CA GLU A 114 -3.87 -17.36 -17.28
C GLU A 114 -3.59 -16.35 -18.40
N LEU A 115 -4.30 -16.48 -19.52
CA LEU A 115 -4.12 -15.61 -20.67
C LEU A 115 -4.43 -14.16 -20.34
N ASN A 116 -5.53 -13.90 -19.62
CA ASN A 116 -5.92 -12.55 -19.22
C ASN A 116 -4.84 -11.88 -18.35
N ILE A 117 -4.32 -12.59 -17.35
CA ILE A 117 -3.27 -12.04 -16.47
C ILE A 117 -1.98 -11.79 -17.25
N ILE A 118 -1.56 -12.70 -18.12
CA ILE A 118 -0.38 -12.51 -18.98
C ILE A 118 -0.57 -11.28 -19.89
N ASN A 119 -1.75 -11.13 -20.48
CA ASN A 119 -2.06 -9.98 -21.34
C ASN A 119 -1.99 -8.67 -20.55
N LYS A 120 -2.53 -8.62 -19.33
CA LYS A 120 -2.42 -7.44 -18.46
C LYS A 120 -0.99 -7.10 -18.10
N ILE A 121 -0.18 -8.10 -17.76
CA ILE A 121 1.25 -7.89 -17.50
C ILE A 121 1.91 -7.34 -18.75
N ASN A 122 1.67 -7.93 -19.92
CA ASN A 122 2.28 -7.47 -21.18
C ASN A 122 1.85 -6.04 -21.56
N GLU A 123 0.58 -5.69 -21.37
CA GLU A 123 0.05 -4.34 -21.57
C GLU A 123 0.78 -3.35 -20.65
N LYS A 124 0.84 -3.65 -19.34
CA LYS A 124 1.52 -2.79 -18.38
C LYS A 124 3.02 -2.68 -18.65
N MET A 125 3.67 -3.78 -19.03
CA MET A 125 5.08 -3.79 -19.44
C MET A 125 5.32 -2.94 -20.69
N PHE A 126 4.39 -2.96 -21.64
CA PHE A 126 4.44 -2.13 -22.84
C PHE A 126 4.33 -0.64 -22.48
N ASP A 127 3.37 -0.28 -21.61
CA ASP A 127 3.19 1.09 -21.12
C ASP A 127 4.43 1.61 -20.38
N LEU A 128 5.08 0.74 -19.60
CA LEU A 128 6.32 1.05 -18.88
C LEU A 128 7.57 1.04 -19.77
N GLY A 129 7.47 0.61 -21.03
CA GLY A 129 8.59 0.52 -21.98
C GLY A 129 9.59 -0.60 -21.66
N TRP A 130 9.17 -1.62 -20.93
CA TRP A 130 10.05 -2.72 -20.53
C TRP A 130 10.31 -3.71 -21.66
N GLN A 131 11.58 -3.95 -21.96
CA GLN A 131 11.99 -4.97 -22.93
C GLN A 131 12.23 -6.31 -22.23
N LYS A 132 11.20 -7.17 -22.26
CA LYS A 132 11.26 -8.61 -21.93
C LYS A 132 11.83 -8.93 -20.53
N ILE A 133 11.03 -8.65 -19.51
CA ILE A 133 11.31 -9.01 -18.12
C ILE A 133 11.06 -10.52 -17.88
N PRO A 134 11.91 -11.20 -17.08
CA PRO A 134 11.66 -12.59 -16.69
C PRO A 134 10.33 -12.76 -15.96
N LEU A 135 9.45 -13.61 -16.53
CA LEU A 135 8.19 -14.03 -15.91
C LEU A 135 8.32 -15.49 -15.48
N GLU A 136 8.46 -15.71 -14.18
CA GLU A 136 8.57 -17.02 -13.55
C GLU A 136 7.21 -17.52 -13.10
N ARG A 137 6.85 -18.73 -13.56
CA ARG A 137 5.59 -19.39 -13.22
C ARG A 137 5.88 -20.62 -12.39
N PHE A 138 5.11 -20.82 -11.33
CA PHE A 138 5.15 -22.05 -10.56
C PHE A 138 3.74 -22.61 -10.38
N ASP A 139 3.61 -23.93 -10.51
CA ASP A 139 2.35 -24.62 -10.23
C ASP A 139 2.01 -24.44 -8.75
N ALA A 140 0.84 -23.89 -8.46
CA ALA A 140 0.41 -23.61 -7.10
C ALA A 140 -0.90 -24.33 -6.80
N ARG A 141 -0.82 -25.59 -6.37
CA ARG A 141 -1.93 -26.19 -5.63
C ARG A 141 -2.12 -25.40 -4.34
N TYR A 142 -3.38 -25.21 -3.95
CA TYR A 142 -3.81 -24.25 -2.92
C TYR A 142 -3.10 -24.44 -1.55
N ASP A 143 -2.70 -25.68 -1.26
CA ASP A 143 -1.98 -26.16 -0.08
C ASP A 143 -0.47 -25.91 -0.10
N THR A 144 0.14 -25.70 -1.28
CA THR A 144 1.59 -25.58 -1.47
C THR A 144 2.05 -24.21 -1.97
N LEU A 145 1.15 -23.24 -2.12
CA LEU A 145 1.48 -21.92 -2.64
C LEU A 145 2.50 -21.15 -1.77
N VAL A 146 2.28 -21.13 -0.45
CA VAL A 146 3.16 -20.40 0.48
C VAL A 146 4.55 -21.04 0.52
N SER A 147 4.63 -22.37 0.57
CA SER A 147 5.92 -23.08 0.60
C SER A 147 6.70 -22.91 -0.71
N LYS A 148 6.04 -22.94 -1.87
CA LYS A 148 6.69 -22.70 -3.17
C LYS A 148 7.14 -21.25 -3.36
N LEU A 149 6.37 -20.27 -2.88
CA LEU A 149 6.80 -18.87 -2.88
C LEU A 149 8.01 -18.68 -1.96
N LEU A 150 7.96 -19.20 -0.74
CA LEU A 150 9.09 -19.16 0.17
C LEU A 150 10.33 -19.85 -0.42
N GLN A 151 10.17 -20.99 -1.11
CA GLN A 151 11.29 -21.64 -1.79
C GLN A 151 11.90 -20.76 -2.89
N ASN A 152 11.07 -20.09 -3.69
CA ASN A 152 11.54 -19.13 -4.70
C ASN A 152 12.26 -17.93 -4.08
N PHE A 153 11.77 -17.44 -2.94
CA PHE A 153 12.37 -16.31 -2.21
C PHE A 153 13.60 -16.71 -1.37
N SER A 154 13.78 -18.00 -1.09
CA SER A 154 14.90 -18.54 -0.31
C SER A 154 16.18 -18.70 -1.13
N THR A 155 16.23 -18.17 -2.35
CA THR A 155 17.49 -18.11 -3.09
C THR A 155 18.51 -17.23 -2.37
N ASP A 156 19.80 -17.59 -2.46
CA ASP A 156 20.92 -16.82 -1.86
C ASP A 156 21.07 -15.41 -2.44
N LYS A 157 20.28 -15.08 -3.46
CA LYS A 157 20.26 -13.75 -4.08
C LYS A 157 19.62 -12.73 -3.14
N PRO A 158 20.25 -11.58 -2.90
CA PRO A 158 19.62 -10.49 -2.17
C PRO A 158 18.50 -9.90 -3.05
N GLU A 159 17.25 -10.03 -2.61
CA GLU A 159 16.07 -9.63 -3.38
C GLU A 159 15.07 -8.88 -2.50
N LEU A 160 14.61 -7.72 -2.98
CA LEU A 160 13.50 -6.97 -2.39
C LEU A 160 12.18 -7.48 -2.98
N ILE A 161 11.25 -7.91 -2.13
CA ILE A 161 10.02 -8.54 -2.58
C ILE A 161 8.85 -7.57 -2.48
N MET A 162 8.18 -7.31 -3.60
CA MET A 162 6.95 -6.53 -3.66
C MET A 162 5.75 -7.49 -3.71
N ILE A 163 4.85 -7.40 -2.73
CA ILE A 163 3.64 -8.22 -2.67
C ILE A 163 2.41 -7.32 -2.67
N GLY A 164 1.57 -7.53 -3.66
CA GLY A 164 0.21 -7.02 -3.67
C GLY A 164 -0.66 -7.70 -2.61
N ALA A 165 -1.25 -6.92 -1.71
CA ALA A 165 -2.13 -7.42 -0.67
C ALA A 165 -3.47 -6.68 -0.68
N GLY A 166 -4.52 -7.39 -1.08
CA GLY A 166 -5.89 -6.90 -1.03
C GLY A 166 -6.42 -6.87 0.40
N ASN A 167 -7.14 -5.80 0.75
CA ASN A 167 -7.82 -5.66 2.04
C ASN A 167 -8.85 -6.80 2.24
N GLN A 168 -8.83 -7.45 3.40
CA GLN A 168 -9.77 -8.52 3.76
C GLN A 168 -10.86 -7.95 4.70
N SER A 169 -12.06 -8.53 4.67
CA SER A 169 -13.17 -8.07 5.52
C SER A 169 -12.89 -8.20 7.02
N GLU A 170 -12.06 -9.16 7.42
CA GLU A 170 -11.77 -9.47 8.83
C GLU A 170 -10.34 -9.13 9.27
N GLN A 171 -9.39 -8.92 8.36
CA GLN A 171 -7.97 -8.65 8.67
C GLN A 171 -7.37 -7.64 7.68
N ALA A 172 -6.37 -6.87 8.11
CA ALA A 172 -5.67 -5.91 7.25
C ALA A 172 -5.00 -6.60 6.04
N PHE A 173 -4.48 -7.81 6.25
CA PHE A 173 -3.82 -8.62 5.22
C PHE A 173 -4.28 -10.07 5.27
N SER A 174 -4.09 -10.80 4.17
CA SER A 174 -4.40 -12.23 4.15
C SER A 174 -3.46 -13.02 5.08
N PRO A 175 -3.92 -14.09 5.74
CA PRO A 175 -3.06 -14.95 6.55
C PRO A 175 -1.84 -15.49 5.78
N LYS A 176 -2.01 -15.74 4.47
CA LYS A 176 -0.93 -16.18 3.57
C LYS A 176 0.16 -15.13 3.43
N THR A 177 -0.22 -13.86 3.25
CA THR A 177 0.72 -12.74 3.14
C THR A 177 1.52 -12.60 4.44
N LEU A 178 0.84 -12.65 5.59
CA LEU A 178 1.49 -12.59 6.90
C LEU A 178 2.44 -13.77 7.12
N GLU A 179 2.06 -14.98 6.72
CA GLU A 179 2.90 -16.17 6.83
C GLU A 179 4.18 -16.07 5.97
N ILE A 180 4.07 -15.56 4.74
CA ILE A 180 5.24 -15.36 3.86
C ILE A 180 6.21 -14.35 4.48
N ILE A 181 5.68 -13.23 4.96
CA ILE A 181 6.49 -12.13 5.52
C ILE A 181 7.18 -12.56 6.82
N THR A 182 6.49 -13.33 7.66
CA THR A 182 7.05 -13.79 8.95
C THR A 182 8.09 -14.89 8.79
N LYS A 183 7.95 -15.77 7.79
CA LYS A 183 8.89 -16.86 7.53
C LYS A 183 10.09 -16.44 6.68
N SER A 184 9.96 -15.40 5.86
CA SER A 184 11.05 -14.90 5.02
C SER A 184 12.00 -13.98 5.79
N LYS A 185 13.29 -14.07 5.45
CA LYS A 185 14.34 -13.18 5.98
C LYS A 185 14.63 -11.96 5.09
N LYS A 186 13.91 -11.82 3.98
CA LYS A 186 14.08 -10.73 3.00
C LYS A 186 13.26 -9.51 3.39
N SER A 187 13.58 -8.36 2.82
CA SER A 187 12.77 -7.16 2.92
C SER A 187 11.53 -7.24 2.02
N PHE A 188 10.44 -6.60 2.45
CA PHE A 188 9.17 -6.58 1.74
C PHE A 188 8.62 -5.17 1.57
N LEU A 189 8.02 -4.93 0.41
CA LEU A 189 7.07 -3.84 0.18
C LEU A 189 5.69 -4.46 0.00
N VAL A 190 4.82 -4.23 0.97
CA VAL A 190 3.45 -4.76 0.96
C VAL A 190 2.51 -3.67 0.46
N ILE A 191 1.97 -3.89 -0.72
CA ILE A 191 1.28 -2.86 -1.48
C ILE A 191 -0.22 -3.12 -1.40
N SER A 192 -0.94 -2.16 -0.85
CA SER A 192 -2.39 -2.18 -0.81
C SER A 192 -2.95 -0.97 -1.54
N ASN A 193 -3.86 -1.25 -2.47
CA ASN A 193 -4.55 -0.21 -3.21
C ASN A 193 -5.95 -0.03 -2.62
N SER A 194 -6.27 1.20 -2.21
CA SER A 194 -7.58 1.50 -1.63
C SER A 194 -8.64 1.57 -2.73
N ARG A 195 -9.87 1.12 -2.46
CA ARG A 195 -10.98 1.37 -3.39
C ARG A 195 -11.29 2.86 -3.55
N PHE A 196 -10.91 3.66 -2.55
CA PHE A 196 -11.13 5.09 -2.52
C PHE A 196 -9.96 5.90 -3.11
N SER A 197 -8.84 5.29 -3.50
CA SER A 197 -7.69 6.01 -4.08
C SER A 197 -7.98 6.65 -5.44
N GLU A 198 -8.99 6.16 -6.16
CA GLU A 198 -9.49 6.81 -7.39
C GLU A 198 -10.26 8.11 -7.11
N ILE A 199 -10.85 8.23 -5.92
CA ILE A 199 -11.35 9.52 -5.44
C ILE A 199 -10.10 10.30 -5.05
N HIS A 200 -9.54 11.01 -6.03
CA HIS A 200 -8.45 11.95 -5.81
C HIS A 200 -8.95 12.93 -4.75
N ALA A 201 -8.57 12.71 -3.48
CA ALA A 201 -9.14 13.43 -2.34
C ALA A 201 -8.98 14.94 -2.54
N ARG A 202 -7.84 15.33 -3.13
CA ARG A 202 -7.57 16.70 -3.60
C ARG A 202 -8.59 17.21 -4.62
N TYR A 203 -8.86 16.47 -5.70
CA TYR A 203 -9.83 16.89 -6.72
C TYR A 203 -11.28 16.92 -6.18
N PHE A 204 -11.67 15.93 -5.38
CA PHE A 204 -12.98 15.91 -4.73
C PHE A 204 -13.16 17.15 -3.84
N TRP A 205 -12.21 17.44 -2.96
CA TRP A 205 -12.31 18.58 -2.06
C TRP A 205 -12.13 19.93 -2.76
N GLU A 206 -11.25 20.05 -3.76
CA GLU A 206 -11.08 21.28 -4.55
C GLU A 206 -12.32 21.63 -5.39
N LYS A 207 -13.02 20.64 -5.99
CA LYS A 207 -14.21 20.91 -6.84
C LYS A 207 -15.55 20.84 -6.13
N ILE A 208 -15.70 19.95 -5.14
CA ILE A 208 -16.98 19.68 -4.49
C ILE A 208 -17.06 20.40 -3.14
N GLY A 209 -15.94 20.55 -2.42
CA GLY A 209 -15.88 21.26 -1.14
C GLY A 209 -16.45 22.69 -1.19
N PRO A 210 -16.05 23.55 -2.15
CA PRO A 210 -16.64 24.89 -2.30
C PRO A 210 -18.15 24.85 -2.58
N ARG A 211 -18.59 23.95 -3.46
CA ARG A 211 -20.02 23.79 -3.84
C ARG A 211 -20.89 23.27 -2.68
N LEU A 212 -20.33 22.40 -1.83
CA LEU A 212 -21.00 21.95 -0.59
C LEU A 212 -21.12 23.08 0.45
N LYS A 213 -20.15 24.00 0.51
CA LYS A 213 -20.19 25.19 1.37
C LYS A 213 -21.20 26.24 0.88
N GLU A 214 -21.37 26.39 -0.43
CA GLU A 214 -22.37 27.30 -1.02
C GLU A 214 -23.80 26.84 -0.77
N ASN A 215 -24.03 25.52 -0.75
CA ASN A 215 -25.36 24.99 -0.47
C ASN A 215 -25.64 24.94 1.04
N ARG A 216 -26.37 25.97 1.52
CA ARG A 216 -26.75 26.17 2.94
C ARG A 216 -27.37 24.93 3.60
N TYR A 217 -28.00 24.05 2.81
CA TYR A 217 -28.62 22.82 3.31
C TYR A 217 -27.59 21.72 3.61
N PHE A 218 -26.64 21.46 2.69
CA PHE A 218 -25.59 20.47 2.89
C PHE A 218 -24.57 20.90 3.93
N TYR A 219 -24.23 22.19 3.99
CA TYR A 219 -23.38 22.73 5.06
C TYR A 219 -23.99 22.54 6.45
N ARG A 220 -25.32 22.69 6.59
CA ARG A 220 -26.03 22.39 7.84
C ARG A 220 -25.98 20.91 8.19
N ILE A 221 -26.14 20.01 7.21
CA ILE A 221 -26.01 18.56 7.42
C ILE A 221 -24.58 18.21 7.87
N TYR A 222 -23.56 18.76 7.22
CA TYR A 222 -22.15 18.58 7.61
C TYR A 222 -21.87 19.07 9.04
N LEU A 223 -22.35 20.26 9.42
CA LEU A 223 -22.24 20.77 10.79
C LEU A 223 -22.98 19.91 11.81
N LEU A 224 -24.13 19.34 11.44
CA LEU A 224 -24.89 18.43 12.30
C LEU A 224 -24.14 17.10 12.51
N ILE A 225 -23.61 16.50 11.44
CA ILE A 225 -22.84 15.25 11.51
C ILE A 225 -21.57 15.44 12.33
N THR A 226 -20.81 16.53 12.11
CA THR A 226 -19.59 16.83 12.88
C THR A 226 -19.89 17.16 14.35
N ARG A 227 -21.01 17.83 14.66
CA ARG A 227 -21.46 18.01 16.05
C ARG A 227 -21.87 16.68 16.69
N TYR A 228 -22.56 15.81 15.96
CA TYR A 228 -22.97 14.51 16.46
C TYR A 228 -21.76 13.62 16.75
N ALA A 229 -20.75 13.63 15.86
CA ALA A 229 -19.49 12.91 16.05
C ALA A 229 -18.75 13.38 17.33
N LYS A 230 -18.75 14.69 17.61
CA LYS A 230 -18.20 15.24 18.88
C LYS A 230 -19.03 14.89 20.11
N TYR A 231 -20.33 14.67 19.97
CA TYR A 231 -21.22 14.27 21.07
C TYR A 231 -21.11 12.77 21.41
N ILE A 232 -20.68 11.94 20.45
CA ILE A 232 -20.46 10.50 20.63
C ILE A 232 -19.05 10.21 21.19
N GLN A 233 -18.13 11.18 21.17
CA GLN A 233 -16.86 11.04 21.88
C GLN A 233 -17.14 10.95 23.39
N PRO A 234 -16.76 9.85 24.06
CA PRO A 234 -16.88 9.78 25.52
C PRO A 234 -16.03 10.91 26.11
N LYS A 235 -16.59 11.66 27.07
CA LYS A 235 -15.83 12.67 27.80
C LYS A 235 -14.53 12.03 28.31
N PRO A 236 -13.36 12.68 28.17
CA PRO A 236 -12.16 12.20 28.82
C PRO A 236 -12.46 12.11 30.32
N LYS A 237 -12.19 10.96 30.93
CA LYS A 237 -12.27 10.79 32.38
C LYS A 237 -11.39 11.86 33.03
N SER A 238 -11.93 12.56 34.02
CA SER A 238 -11.17 13.50 34.85
C SER A 238 -10.00 12.76 35.50
N PHE A 239 -8.84 13.40 35.58
CA PHE A 239 -7.65 12.87 36.24
C PHE A 239 -7.89 12.56 37.74
N ASP A 240 -8.96 13.09 38.33
CA ASP A 240 -9.30 12.93 39.76
C ASP A 240 -9.88 11.55 40.12
N ASP A 241 -10.27 10.71 39.14
CA ASP A 241 -10.87 9.39 39.40
C ASP A 241 -9.85 8.26 39.63
N TYR A 242 -8.54 8.56 39.67
CA TYR A 242 -7.48 7.56 39.89
C TYR A 242 -7.05 7.40 41.35
N PHE A 243 -7.55 8.23 42.27
CA PHE A 243 -7.13 8.23 43.68
C PHE A 243 -8.28 8.15 44.70
N ASN A 244 -9.44 7.63 44.31
CA ASN A 244 -10.49 7.20 45.26
C ASN A 244 -10.78 5.71 45.12
#